data_AF-A0A918EFT9-F1
#
_entry.id   AF-A0A918EFT9-F1
#
_cell.length_a   1.000
_cell.length_b   1.000
_cell.length_c   1.000
_cell.angle_alpha   90.00
_cell.angle_beta   90.00
_cell.angle_gamma   90.00
#
_symmetry.space_group_name_H-M   'P 1'
#
loop_
_entity.id
_entity.type
_entity.pdbx_description
1 polymer ?
#
loop_
_entity_poly.entity_id
_entity_poly.type
_entity_poly.pdbx_seq_one_letter_code
_entity_poly.pdbx_strand_id
1 'polypeptide(L)'
;MNEHARYEAHQRVLAAAVPFADRDVIAAVLADADSAMAESAVAAHIGRIAATGVDFASWASTVRPLLSGRAFLLRRLDEWCLFDEVRKGVVPEEERLRSASDWLQRKISAEAVSPDLLELLATTSRTKRVRAEAARRRREHPPPTPPRPGAAEVIREHVDAFNSRDLEGLLAGFTDDAVWITGTSVARGRAELAELFGNAMAGLLPSLVVDNLLVVGDRAACQLTEELSDGGERLTFSIAGFYQLRDGRIASAKIYREGSAEIA
;
A
#
# COMPACT_ATOMS: atom_id res chain seq x y z
N MET A 1 -8.01 -9.79 47.94
CA MET A 1 -8.25 -9.93 46.49
C MET A 1 -7.13 -10.80 45.93
N ASN A 2 -7.42 -11.84 45.15
CA ASN A 2 -6.36 -12.66 44.54
C ASN A 2 -5.69 -11.89 43.38
N GLU A 3 -4.50 -12.34 42.98
CA GLU A 3 -3.70 -11.68 41.93
C GLU A 3 -4.46 -11.59 40.60
N HIS A 4 -5.22 -12.63 40.25
CA HIS A 4 -5.98 -12.66 39.00
C HIS A 4 -7.08 -11.59 38.96
N ALA A 5 -7.90 -11.46 40.01
CA ALA A 5 -8.95 -10.46 40.08
C ALA A 5 -8.38 -9.02 40.10
N ARG A 6 -7.19 -8.84 40.71
CA ARG A 6 -6.48 -7.57 40.73
C ARG A 6 -5.96 -7.21 39.34
N TYR A 7 -5.37 -8.16 38.62
CA TYR A 7 -4.94 -7.98 37.23
C TYR A 7 -6.11 -7.63 36.31
N GLU A 8 -7.22 -8.35 36.40
CA GLU A 8 -8.42 -8.05 35.62
C GLU A 8 -9.02 -6.67 35.94
N ALA A 9 -8.97 -6.24 37.20
CA ALA A 9 -9.38 -4.91 37.60
C ALA A 9 -8.49 -3.84 36.93
N HIS A 10 -7.17 -4.01 36.96
CA HIS A 10 -6.23 -3.11 36.26
C HIS A 10 -6.50 -3.08 34.76
N GLN A 11 -6.70 -4.24 34.12
CA GLN A 11 -7.01 -4.31 32.70
C GLN A 11 -8.30 -3.56 32.34
N ARG A 12 -9.33 -3.65 33.20
CA ARG A 12 -10.62 -2.96 33.03
C ARG A 12 -10.48 -1.45 33.17
N VAL A 13 -9.83 -0.97 34.21
CA VAL A 13 -9.64 0.48 34.41
C VAL A 13 -8.80 1.07 33.28
N LEU A 14 -7.72 0.39 32.87
CA LEU A 14 -6.92 0.77 31.70
C LEU A 14 -7.68 0.65 30.37
N ALA A 15 -8.73 -0.18 30.29
CA ALA A 15 -9.57 -0.28 29.09
C ALA A 15 -10.49 0.92 28.92
N ALA A 16 -10.99 1.43 30.04
CA ALA A 16 -11.92 2.55 30.08
C ALA A 16 -11.23 3.91 29.96
N ALA A 17 -9.91 3.96 30.15
CA ALA A 17 -9.13 5.19 30.05
C ALA A 17 -9.06 5.70 28.61
N VAL A 18 -9.24 7.01 28.43
CA VAL A 18 -9.12 7.67 27.14
C VAL A 18 -7.64 7.93 26.84
N PRO A 19 -7.13 7.62 25.64
CA PRO A 19 -5.73 7.90 25.28
C PRO A 19 -5.37 9.37 25.55
N PHE A 20 -4.15 9.63 26.01
CA PHE A 20 -3.63 10.94 26.46
C PHE A 20 -4.16 11.44 27.81
N ALA A 21 -5.35 10.99 28.24
CA ALA A 21 -5.89 11.21 29.58
C ALA A 21 -5.66 10.01 30.52
N ASP A 22 -5.03 8.94 30.00
CA ASP A 22 -4.75 7.67 30.69
C ASP A 22 -3.50 7.72 31.59
N ARG A 23 -2.74 8.81 31.57
CA ARG A 23 -1.47 8.95 32.32
C ARG A 23 -1.63 8.73 33.82
N ASP A 24 -2.66 9.32 34.43
CA ASP A 24 -2.91 9.18 35.86
C ASP A 24 -3.36 7.75 36.21
N VAL A 25 -4.10 7.12 35.30
CA VAL A 25 -4.51 5.71 35.43
C VAL A 25 -3.30 4.79 35.35
N ILE A 26 -2.40 5.01 34.38
CA ILE A 26 -1.15 4.25 34.23
C ILE A 26 -0.29 4.42 35.48
N ALA A 27 -0.12 5.65 35.98
CA ALA A 27 0.65 5.93 37.19
C ALA A 27 0.07 5.20 38.42
N ALA A 28 -1.26 5.21 38.57
CA ALA A 28 -1.94 4.52 39.66
C ALA A 28 -1.75 2.99 39.60
N VAL A 29 -1.83 2.38 38.41
CA VAL A 29 -1.57 0.94 38.23
C VAL A 29 -0.11 0.60 38.55
N LEU A 30 0.83 1.44 38.12
CA LEU A 30 2.27 1.25 38.35
C LEU A 30 2.70 1.42 39.82
N ALA A 31 1.83 1.96 40.67
CA ALA A 31 2.03 2.07 42.11
C ALA A 31 1.58 0.82 42.88
N ASP A 32 1.01 -0.19 42.21
CA ASP A 32 0.67 -1.46 42.85
C ASP A 32 1.92 -2.14 43.44
N ALA A 33 1.77 -2.73 44.63
CA ALA A 33 2.85 -3.41 45.32
C ALA A 33 3.42 -4.61 44.53
N ASP A 34 2.61 -5.22 43.67
CA ASP A 34 3.04 -6.27 42.76
C ASP A 34 3.44 -5.67 41.41
N SER A 35 4.73 -5.34 41.32
CA SER A 35 5.34 -4.73 40.14
C SER A 35 5.22 -5.58 38.88
N ALA A 36 5.34 -6.92 38.98
CA ALA A 36 5.28 -7.80 37.82
C ALA A 36 3.89 -7.82 37.18
N MET A 37 2.85 -7.88 38.01
CA MET A 37 1.45 -7.80 37.55
C MET A 37 1.14 -6.41 36.99
N ALA A 38 1.55 -5.34 37.66
CA ALA A 38 1.35 -3.97 37.20
C ALA A 38 2.01 -3.71 35.84
N GLU A 39 3.27 -4.10 35.69
CA GLU A 39 3.99 -3.99 34.42
C GLU A 39 3.31 -4.81 33.31
N SER A 40 2.83 -6.02 33.62
CA SER A 40 2.10 -6.84 32.65
C SER A 40 0.81 -6.16 32.18
N ALA A 41 0.05 -5.56 33.09
CA ALA A 41 -1.19 -4.84 32.76
C ALA A 41 -0.91 -3.59 31.89
N VAL A 42 0.13 -2.83 32.23
CA VAL A 42 0.53 -1.64 31.44
C VAL A 42 1.09 -2.05 30.08
N ALA A 43 1.88 -3.13 29.98
CA ALA A 43 2.36 -3.66 28.70
C ALA A 43 1.21 -4.08 27.77
N ALA A 44 0.15 -4.69 28.33
CA ALA A 44 -1.07 -5.01 27.59
C ALA A 44 -1.81 -3.75 27.13
N HIS A 45 -1.88 -2.72 27.98
CA HIS A 45 -2.49 -1.44 27.63
C HIS A 45 -1.72 -0.70 26.52
N ILE A 46 -0.38 -0.65 26.57
CA ILE A 46 0.46 -0.12 25.48
C ILE A 46 0.08 -0.79 24.14
N GLY A 47 -0.03 -2.12 24.13
CA GLY A 47 -0.42 -2.85 22.92
C GLY A 47 -1.83 -2.57 22.43
N ARG A 48 -2.77 -2.26 23.32
CA ARG A 48 -4.11 -1.79 22.94
C ARG A 48 -4.05 -0.41 22.29
N ILE A 49 -3.34 0.55 22.90
CA ILE A 49 -3.25 1.91 22.36
C ILE A 49 -2.61 1.90 20.97
N ALA A 50 -1.58 1.06 20.75
CA ALA A 50 -1.00 0.88 19.43
C ALA A 50 -1.99 0.34 18.38
N ALA A 51 -3.10 -0.26 18.79
CA ALA A 51 -4.13 -0.80 17.90
C ALA A 51 -5.32 0.15 17.64
N THR A 52 -5.45 1.27 18.36
CA THR A 52 -6.62 2.18 18.26
C THR A 52 -6.53 3.19 17.11
N GLY A 53 -5.38 3.29 16.43
CA GLY A 53 -5.19 4.23 15.33
C GLY A 53 -4.93 5.69 15.76
N VAL A 54 -4.76 5.94 17.07
CA VAL A 54 -4.27 7.23 17.57
C VAL A 54 -2.83 7.47 17.13
N ASP A 55 -2.36 8.72 17.21
CA ASP A 55 -0.93 9.02 17.04
C ASP A 55 -0.13 8.40 18.21
N PHE A 56 0.30 7.15 17.99
CA PHE A 56 0.99 6.36 18.99
C PHE A 56 2.33 6.95 19.39
N ALA A 57 3.05 7.61 18.48
CA ALA A 57 4.33 8.24 18.78
C ALA A 57 4.13 9.42 19.74
N SER A 58 3.14 10.27 19.46
CA SER A 58 2.77 11.36 20.35
C SER A 58 2.32 10.83 21.71
N TRP A 59 1.45 9.82 21.76
CA TRP A 59 1.02 9.20 23.02
C TRP A 59 2.20 8.61 23.81
N ALA A 60 3.07 7.85 23.15
CA ALA A 60 4.24 7.22 23.77
C ALA A 60 5.17 8.25 24.41
N SER A 61 5.35 9.43 23.79
CA SER A 61 6.15 10.52 24.37
C SER A 61 5.61 11.01 25.71
N THR A 62 4.28 11.02 25.90
CA THR A 62 3.63 11.48 27.14
C THR A 62 3.71 10.46 28.27
N VAL A 63 3.74 9.17 27.94
CA VAL A 63 3.77 8.06 28.91
C VAL A 63 5.20 7.68 29.29
N ARG A 64 6.17 7.83 28.38
CA ARG A 64 7.58 7.45 28.61
C ARG A 64 8.17 7.93 29.94
N PRO A 65 7.95 9.19 30.41
CA PRO A 65 8.48 9.63 31.70
C PRO A 65 7.98 8.80 32.89
N LEU A 66 6.75 8.27 32.82
CA LEU A 66 6.16 7.43 33.87
C LEU A 66 6.81 6.04 33.95
N LEU A 67 7.44 5.59 32.85
CA LEU A 67 8.07 4.27 32.74
C LEU A 67 9.54 4.29 33.19
N SER A 68 10.03 5.43 33.69
CA SER A 68 11.41 5.57 34.19
C SER A 68 11.76 4.48 35.19
N GLY A 69 12.90 3.82 35.00
CA GLY A 69 13.36 2.69 35.83
C GLY A 69 12.73 1.33 35.49
N ARG A 70 11.73 1.27 34.60
CA ARG A 70 11.03 0.03 34.21
C ARG A 70 11.48 -0.41 32.82
N ALA A 71 12.66 -1.05 32.76
CA ALA A 71 13.33 -1.41 31.51
C ALA A 71 12.47 -2.30 30.58
N PHE A 72 11.65 -3.19 31.16
CA PHE A 72 10.72 -4.02 30.38
C PHE A 72 9.66 -3.18 29.65
N LEU A 73 9.02 -2.24 30.35
CA LEU A 73 8.00 -1.36 29.77
C LEU A 73 8.57 -0.38 28.75
N LEU A 74 9.76 0.19 29.02
CA LEU A 74 10.44 1.07 28.06
C LEU A 74 10.75 0.33 26.77
N ARG A 75 11.33 -0.87 26.87
CA ARG A 75 11.55 -1.73 25.69
C ARG A 75 10.24 -2.02 24.96
N ARG A 76 9.18 -2.36 25.69
CA ARG A 76 7.88 -2.65 25.09
C ARG A 76 7.30 -1.46 24.33
N LEU A 77 7.43 -0.26 24.90
CA LEU A 77 7.02 0.99 24.26
C LEU A 77 7.82 1.23 22.97
N ASP A 78 9.15 1.09 23.04
CA ASP A 78 10.05 1.27 21.89
C ASP A 78 9.75 0.28 20.77
N GLU A 79 9.46 -0.98 21.10
CA GLU A 79 9.10 -2.00 20.11
C GLU A 79 7.79 -1.67 19.39
N TRP A 80 6.79 -1.14 20.10
CA TRP A 80 5.54 -0.69 19.48
C TRP A 80 5.73 0.57 18.63
N CYS A 81 6.61 1.50 19.03
CA CYS A 81 6.95 2.65 18.19
C CYS A 81 7.61 2.20 16.88
N LEU A 82 8.57 1.27 16.94
CA LEU A 82 9.19 0.68 15.76
C LEU A 82 8.17 -0.07 14.89
N PHE A 83 7.22 -0.77 15.50
CA PHE A 83 6.15 -1.42 14.75
C PHE A 83 5.22 -0.44 14.02
N ASP A 84 4.93 0.71 14.64
CA ASP A 84 4.13 1.78 14.04
C ASP A 84 4.86 2.45 12.86
N GLU A 85 6.18 2.70 12.98
CA GLU A 85 7.04 3.14 11.86
C GLU A 85 6.91 2.20 10.65
N VAL A 86 7.04 0.89 10.91
CA VAL A 86 6.91 -0.15 9.88
C VAL A 86 5.52 -0.14 9.23
N ARG A 87 4.44 -0.01 10.02
CA ARG A 87 3.07 0.05 9.49
C ARG A 87 2.86 1.25 8.58
N LYS A 88 3.59 2.35 8.81
CA LYS A 88 3.60 3.56 7.98
C LYS A 88 4.51 3.43 6.75
N GLY A 89 5.11 2.26 6.53
CA GLY A 89 5.95 1.96 5.37
C GLY A 89 7.43 2.28 5.54
N VAL A 90 7.86 2.70 6.73
CA VAL A 90 9.28 2.95 7.01
C VAL A 90 10.02 1.63 7.15
N VAL A 91 11.10 1.44 6.37
CA VAL A 91 11.99 0.28 6.51
C VAL A 91 13.04 0.62 7.58
N PRO A 92 13.08 -0.10 8.72
CA PRO A 92 14.06 0.17 9.76
C PRO A 92 15.47 -0.22 9.34
N GLU A 93 16.46 0.41 9.98
CA GLU A 93 17.85 -0.02 9.88
C GLU A 93 18.02 -1.47 10.35
N GLU A 94 18.91 -2.20 9.67
CA GLU A 94 19.17 -3.61 9.94
C GLU A 94 19.51 -3.90 11.41
N GLU A 95 20.39 -3.09 12.01
CA GLU A 95 20.82 -3.31 13.40
C GLU A 95 19.70 -3.05 14.41
N ARG A 96 18.83 -2.06 14.15
CA ARG A 96 17.61 -1.83 14.95
C ARG A 96 16.68 -3.03 14.87
N LEU A 97 16.53 -3.63 13.70
CA LEU A 97 15.70 -4.81 13.52
C LEU A 97 16.31 -6.05 14.17
N ARG A 98 17.64 -6.24 14.05
CA ARG A 98 18.37 -7.38 14.61
C ARG A 98 18.41 -7.39 16.14
N SER A 99 18.48 -6.20 16.75
CA SER A 99 18.46 -6.01 18.20
C SER A 99 17.05 -6.09 18.81
N ALA A 100 15.99 -6.00 17.98
CA ALA A 100 14.61 -6.18 18.43
C ALA A 100 14.33 -7.58 18.99
N SER A 101 13.34 -7.68 19.87
CA SER A 101 12.94 -8.97 20.42
C SER A 101 12.34 -9.91 19.37
N ASP A 102 12.41 -11.21 19.66
CA ASP A 102 11.78 -12.25 18.86
C ASP A 102 10.26 -12.02 18.72
N TRP A 103 9.61 -11.41 19.72
CA TRP A 103 8.21 -11.03 19.63
C TRP A 103 7.99 -9.98 18.54
N LEU A 104 8.79 -8.90 18.53
CA LEU A 104 8.61 -7.82 17.56
C LEU A 104 8.92 -8.31 16.15
N GLN A 105 10.04 -9.02 15.97
CA GLN A 105 10.41 -9.59 14.66
C GLN A 105 9.32 -10.51 14.12
N ARG A 106 8.71 -11.35 14.98
CA ARG A 106 7.57 -12.18 14.60
C ARG A 106 6.36 -11.35 14.19
N LYS A 107 6.04 -10.30 14.96
CA LYS A 107 4.91 -9.42 14.67
C LYS A 107 5.09 -8.68 13.35
N ILE A 108 6.27 -8.12 13.10
CA ILE A 108 6.62 -7.49 11.82
C ILE A 108 6.49 -8.51 10.69
N SER A 109 7.06 -9.71 10.82
CA SER A 109 6.95 -10.74 9.76
C SER A 109 5.48 -11.10 9.46
N ALA A 110 4.61 -11.12 10.46
CA ALA A 110 3.21 -11.48 10.31
C ALA A 110 2.33 -10.37 9.71
N GLU A 111 2.78 -9.10 9.71
CA GLU A 111 1.96 -7.95 9.27
C GLU A 111 2.61 -7.15 8.13
N ALA A 112 3.91 -7.27 7.89
CA ALA A 112 4.62 -6.54 6.84
C ALA A 112 4.13 -6.91 5.43
N VAL A 113 3.98 -5.87 4.60
CA VAL A 113 3.64 -5.98 3.16
C VAL A 113 4.76 -5.47 2.25
N SER A 114 5.77 -4.79 2.81
CA SER A 114 6.93 -4.30 2.06
C SER A 114 7.85 -5.47 1.68
N PRO A 115 8.10 -5.70 0.38
CA PRO A 115 9.00 -6.77 -0.08
C PRO A 115 10.43 -6.60 0.43
N ASP A 116 10.91 -5.35 0.54
CA ASP A 116 12.25 -5.04 1.02
C ASP A 116 12.39 -5.33 2.52
N LEU A 117 11.37 -5.00 3.32
CA LEU A 117 11.34 -5.33 4.74
C LEU A 117 11.25 -6.85 4.96
N LEU A 118 10.46 -7.55 4.14
CA LEU A 118 10.37 -9.01 4.19
C LEU A 118 11.71 -9.66 3.81
N GLU A 119 12.45 -9.10 2.86
CA GLU A 119 13.80 -9.56 2.53
C GLU A 119 14.80 -9.32 3.66
N LEU A 120 14.77 -8.13 4.24
CA LEU A 120 15.61 -7.80 5.39
C LEU A 120 15.35 -8.76 6.55
N LEU A 121 14.09 -9.05 6.87
CA LEU A 121 13.74 -10.04 7.89
C LEU A 121 14.18 -11.46 7.51
N ALA A 122 14.01 -11.87 6.26
CA ALA A 122 14.39 -13.20 5.78
C ALA A 122 15.89 -13.46 5.96
N THR A 123 16.71 -12.42 5.86
CA THR A 123 18.17 -12.50 5.93
C THR A 123 18.72 -12.26 7.35
N THR A 124 18.12 -11.34 8.11
CA THR A 124 18.75 -10.80 9.34
C THR A 124 18.04 -11.20 10.64
N SER A 125 16.83 -11.75 10.57
CA SER A 125 16.07 -12.08 11.79
C SER A 125 16.81 -13.11 12.65
N ARG A 126 16.66 -12.99 13.96
CA ARG A 126 17.39 -13.81 14.96
C ARG A 126 17.02 -15.28 14.85
N THR A 127 15.73 -15.56 14.71
CA THR A 127 15.22 -16.93 14.71
C THR A 127 14.97 -17.48 13.31
N LYS A 128 15.27 -18.77 13.12
CA LYS A 128 14.97 -19.49 11.87
C LYS A 128 13.49 -19.40 11.50
N ARG A 129 12.59 -19.40 12.50
CA ARG A 129 11.15 -19.32 12.28
C ARG A 129 10.74 -17.99 11.64
N VAL A 130 11.25 -16.87 12.13
CA VAL A 130 10.95 -15.56 11.55
C VAL A 130 11.51 -15.46 10.14
N ARG A 131 12.76 -15.91 9.92
CA ARG A 131 13.37 -15.93 8.58
C ARG A 131 12.53 -16.74 7.57
N ALA A 132 12.07 -17.92 7.97
CA ALA A 132 11.25 -18.77 7.13
C ALA A 132 9.89 -18.14 6.79
N GLU A 133 9.23 -17.53 7.77
CA GLU A 133 7.95 -16.84 7.57
C GLU A 133 8.10 -15.61 6.67
N ALA A 134 9.13 -14.79 6.90
CA ALA A 134 9.41 -13.63 6.06
C ALA A 134 9.74 -14.03 4.62
N ALA A 135 10.54 -15.09 4.41
CA ALA A 135 10.82 -15.62 3.08
C ALA A 135 9.57 -16.16 2.37
N ARG A 136 8.66 -16.82 3.10
CA ARG A 136 7.35 -17.26 2.57
C ARG A 136 6.54 -16.06 2.10
N ARG A 137 6.40 -15.05 2.96
CA ARG A 137 5.63 -13.84 2.66
C ARG A 137 6.25 -12.98 1.57
N ARG A 138 7.58 -12.93 1.44
CA ARG A 138 8.25 -12.26 0.32
C ARG A 138 7.88 -12.90 -1.03
N ARG A 139 7.66 -14.22 -1.06
CA ARG A 139 7.17 -14.88 -2.28
C ARG A 139 5.71 -14.54 -2.58
N GLU A 140 4.90 -14.31 -1.55
CA GLU A 140 3.50 -13.87 -1.68
C GLU A 140 3.38 -12.38 -2.03
N HIS A 141 4.35 -11.59 -1.60
CA HIS A 141 4.50 -10.16 -1.88
C HIS A 141 5.83 -9.91 -2.59
N PRO A 142 5.99 -10.37 -3.85
CA PRO A 142 7.22 -10.17 -4.58
C PRO A 142 7.50 -8.68 -4.75
N PRO A 143 8.78 -8.26 -4.80
CA PRO A 143 9.10 -6.89 -5.18
C PRO A 143 8.44 -6.57 -6.52
N PRO A 144 7.95 -5.33 -6.72
CA PRO A 144 7.47 -4.91 -8.02
C PRO A 144 8.55 -5.22 -9.05
N THR A 145 8.18 -5.97 -10.09
CA THR A 145 9.10 -6.24 -11.20
C THR A 145 9.59 -4.88 -11.71
N PRO A 146 10.91 -4.65 -11.85
CA PRO A 146 11.39 -3.40 -12.40
C PRO A 146 10.75 -3.18 -13.78
N PRO A 147 10.41 -1.93 -14.14
CA PRO A 147 9.85 -1.65 -15.45
C PRO A 147 10.78 -2.24 -16.51
N ARG A 148 10.25 -3.04 -17.43
CA ARG A 148 11.05 -3.45 -18.58
C ARG A 148 11.42 -2.18 -19.36
N PRO A 149 12.69 -2.00 -19.77
CA PRO A 149 13.07 -0.91 -20.64
C PRO A 149 12.09 -0.82 -21.83
N GLY A 150 11.54 0.37 -22.08
CA GLY A 150 10.58 0.60 -23.17
C GLY A 150 9.09 0.48 -22.82
N ALA A 151 8.69 -0.03 -21.65
CA ALA A 151 7.26 -0.16 -21.32
C ALA A 151 6.51 1.19 -21.27
N ALA A 152 7.17 2.26 -20.82
CA ALA A 152 6.60 3.61 -20.89
C ALA A 152 6.58 4.17 -22.32
N GLU A 153 7.54 3.78 -23.16
CA GLU A 153 7.61 4.17 -24.57
C GLU A 153 6.46 3.54 -25.36
N VAL A 154 6.17 2.26 -25.14
CA VAL A 154 5.02 1.57 -25.79
C VAL A 154 3.69 2.29 -25.55
N ILE A 155 3.46 2.79 -24.33
CA ILE A 155 2.22 3.55 -24.04
C ILE A 155 2.23 4.92 -24.73
N ARG A 156 3.37 5.60 -24.77
CA ARG A 156 3.49 6.89 -25.49
C ARG A 156 3.32 6.70 -26.99
N GLU A 157 3.98 5.72 -27.59
CA GLU A 157 3.85 5.38 -29.02
C GLU A 157 2.40 5.02 -29.37
N HIS A 158 1.71 4.28 -28.50
CA HIS A 158 0.29 3.99 -28.68
C HIS A 158 -0.57 5.27 -28.71
N VAL A 159 -0.33 6.19 -27.77
CA VAL A 159 -1.05 7.48 -27.71
C VAL A 159 -0.68 8.37 -28.91
N ASP A 160 0.59 8.41 -29.29
CA ASP A 160 1.07 9.18 -30.44
C ASP A 160 0.45 8.67 -31.74
N ALA A 161 0.41 7.35 -31.95
CA ALA A 161 -0.24 6.74 -33.10
C ALA A 161 -1.76 7.00 -33.12
N PHE A 162 -2.40 7.02 -31.95
CA PHE A 162 -3.80 7.42 -31.83
C PHE A 162 -4.02 8.88 -32.29
N ASN A 163 -3.21 9.79 -31.74
CA ASN A 163 -3.28 11.22 -32.03
C ASN A 163 -2.97 11.55 -33.49
N SER A 164 -2.01 10.85 -34.10
CA SER A 164 -1.60 11.02 -35.49
C SER A 164 -2.51 10.32 -36.50
N ARG A 165 -3.55 9.61 -36.05
CA ARG A 165 -4.44 8.78 -36.89
C ARG A 165 -3.72 7.66 -37.63
N ASP A 166 -2.63 7.18 -37.07
CA ASP A 166 -1.91 6.04 -37.61
C ASP A 166 -2.51 4.74 -37.07
N LEU A 167 -3.59 4.28 -37.71
CA LEU A 167 -4.26 3.04 -37.31
C LEU A 167 -3.33 1.83 -37.46
N GLU A 168 -2.46 1.82 -38.48
CA GLU A 168 -1.53 0.71 -38.70
C GLU A 168 -0.47 0.65 -37.60
N GLY A 169 0.19 1.77 -37.30
CA GLY A 169 1.14 1.89 -36.20
C GLY A 169 0.50 1.63 -34.84
N LEU A 170 -0.73 2.10 -34.62
CA LEU A 170 -1.48 1.82 -33.40
C LEU A 170 -1.71 0.32 -33.22
N LEU A 171 -2.16 -0.39 -34.26
CA LEU A 171 -2.40 -1.83 -34.21
C LEU A 171 -1.11 -2.66 -34.14
N ALA A 172 0.01 -2.15 -34.63
CA ALA A 172 1.32 -2.78 -34.47
C ALA A 172 1.77 -2.84 -32.99
N GLY A 173 1.32 -1.89 -32.18
CA GLY A 173 1.57 -1.84 -30.73
C GLY A 173 0.83 -2.90 -29.90
N PHE A 174 -0.12 -3.64 -30.47
CA PHE A 174 -0.90 -4.67 -29.77
C PHE A 174 -0.40 -6.11 -30.03
N THR A 175 -0.62 -7.00 -29.06
CA THR A 175 -0.53 -8.45 -29.33
C THR A 175 -1.72 -8.92 -30.18
N ASP A 176 -1.57 -10.03 -30.89
CA ASP A 176 -2.60 -10.49 -31.84
C ASP A 176 -3.91 -10.89 -31.15
N ASP A 177 -3.83 -11.31 -29.89
CA ASP A 177 -4.92 -11.69 -28.98
C ASP A 177 -5.33 -10.58 -28.02
N ALA A 178 -4.91 -9.33 -28.24
CA ALA A 178 -5.08 -8.27 -27.27
C ALA A 178 -6.55 -7.96 -26.96
N VAL A 179 -6.82 -7.50 -25.74
CA VAL A 179 -8.19 -7.17 -25.28
C VAL A 179 -8.26 -5.72 -24.85
N TRP A 180 -9.16 -4.96 -25.47
CA TRP A 180 -9.46 -3.58 -25.09
C TRP A 180 -10.85 -3.46 -24.50
N ILE A 181 -10.96 -2.74 -23.39
CA ILE A 181 -12.24 -2.49 -22.71
C ILE A 181 -12.39 -0.98 -22.52
N THR A 182 -13.47 -0.41 -23.03
CA THR A 182 -13.84 1.00 -22.81
C THR A 182 -15.35 1.11 -22.65
N GLY A 183 -15.80 1.73 -21.55
CA GLY A 183 -17.22 1.74 -21.18
C GLY A 183 -17.81 0.32 -21.11
N THR A 184 -18.85 0.06 -21.90
CA THR A 184 -19.48 -1.27 -22.05
C THR A 184 -18.92 -2.08 -23.22
N SER A 185 -18.06 -1.49 -24.05
CA SER A 185 -17.49 -2.12 -25.22
C SER A 185 -16.26 -2.96 -24.86
N VAL A 186 -16.16 -4.12 -25.51
CA VAL A 186 -14.99 -5.01 -25.44
C VAL A 186 -14.59 -5.37 -26.86
N ALA A 187 -13.33 -5.13 -27.22
CA ALA A 187 -12.73 -5.53 -28.49
C ALA A 187 -11.64 -6.57 -28.24
N ARG A 188 -11.63 -7.65 -29.01
CA ARG A 188 -10.73 -8.79 -28.88
C ARG A 188 -10.00 -9.07 -30.19
N GLY A 189 -8.68 -9.06 -30.12
CA GLY A 189 -7.81 -9.30 -31.25
C GLY A 189 -7.82 -8.18 -32.29
N ARG A 190 -6.91 -8.30 -33.25
CA ARG A 190 -6.56 -7.20 -34.17
C ARG A 190 -7.74 -6.67 -34.99
N ALA A 191 -8.66 -7.53 -35.42
CA ALA A 191 -9.78 -7.15 -36.27
C ALA A 191 -10.79 -6.25 -35.54
N GLU A 192 -11.24 -6.65 -34.35
CA GLU A 192 -12.18 -5.85 -33.54
C GLU A 192 -11.53 -4.55 -33.03
N LEU A 193 -10.22 -4.59 -32.73
CA LEU A 193 -9.46 -3.39 -32.39
C LEU A 193 -9.41 -2.41 -33.57
N ALA A 194 -9.17 -2.91 -34.79
CA ALA A 194 -9.13 -2.08 -35.99
C ALA A 194 -10.47 -1.37 -36.24
N GLU A 195 -11.59 -2.07 -36.05
CA GLU A 195 -12.93 -1.50 -36.17
C GLU A 195 -13.17 -0.44 -35.07
N LEU A 196 -12.90 -0.78 -33.81
CA LEU A 196 -13.11 0.12 -32.67
C LEU A 196 -12.30 1.42 -32.82
N PHE A 197 -10.99 1.32 -33.06
CA PHE A 197 -10.13 2.48 -33.20
C PHE A 197 -10.37 3.25 -34.51
N GLY A 198 -10.65 2.55 -35.62
CA GLY A 198 -11.01 3.18 -36.88
C GLY A 198 -12.26 4.06 -36.75
N ASN A 199 -13.29 3.55 -36.07
CA ASN A 199 -14.51 4.31 -35.79
C ASN A 199 -14.23 5.51 -34.86
N ALA A 200 -13.44 5.31 -33.79
CA ALA A 200 -13.06 6.40 -32.89
C ALA A 200 -12.26 7.50 -33.62
N MET A 201 -11.36 7.11 -34.53
CA MET A 201 -10.55 8.02 -35.31
C MET A 201 -11.35 8.79 -36.37
N ALA A 202 -12.43 8.21 -36.91
CA ALA A 202 -13.27 8.85 -37.92
C ALA A 202 -14.34 9.80 -37.34
N GLY A 203 -14.76 9.58 -36.08
CA GLY A 203 -15.90 10.27 -35.47
C GLY A 203 -15.65 11.71 -35.01
N LEU A 204 -15.07 11.89 -33.82
CA LEU A 204 -15.07 13.17 -33.07
C LEU A 204 -13.70 13.87 -32.99
N LEU A 205 -12.73 13.40 -33.79
CA LEU A 205 -11.36 13.88 -33.81
C LEU A 205 -10.71 14.09 -32.41
N PRO A 206 -10.78 13.12 -31.48
CA PRO A 206 -10.19 13.28 -30.16
C PRO A 206 -8.65 13.26 -30.20
N SER A 207 -8.01 14.04 -29.34
CA SER A 207 -6.58 13.95 -29.03
C SER A 207 -6.38 13.68 -27.55
N LEU A 208 -5.38 12.86 -27.22
CA LEU A 208 -5.04 12.46 -25.86
C LEU A 208 -3.72 13.09 -25.42
N VAL A 209 -3.68 13.61 -24.21
CA VAL A 209 -2.46 14.09 -23.53
C VAL A 209 -2.17 13.15 -22.36
N VAL A 210 -0.92 12.68 -22.24
CA VAL A 210 -0.48 11.86 -21.09
C VAL A 210 -0.07 12.79 -19.95
N ASP A 211 -0.89 12.87 -18.91
CA ASP A 211 -0.62 13.71 -17.73
C ASP A 211 0.33 13.02 -16.76
N ASN A 212 0.13 11.72 -16.54
CA ASN A 212 0.96 10.91 -15.65
C ASN A 212 1.01 9.47 -16.15
N LEU A 213 2.17 8.84 -16.06
CA LEU A 213 2.39 7.47 -16.49
C LEU A 213 3.23 6.73 -15.45
N LEU A 214 2.60 5.76 -14.78
CA LEU A 214 3.24 4.88 -13.82
C LEU A 214 3.41 3.50 -14.46
N VAL A 215 4.63 2.97 -14.44
CA VAL A 215 4.94 1.64 -14.96
C VAL A 215 5.55 0.78 -13.86
N VAL A 216 4.98 -0.40 -13.69
CA VAL A 216 5.46 -1.41 -12.75
C VAL A 216 5.49 -2.74 -13.48
N GLY A 217 6.69 -3.23 -13.78
CA GLY A 217 6.89 -4.48 -14.50
C GLY A 217 6.33 -4.44 -15.92
N ASP A 218 5.31 -5.25 -16.14
CA ASP A 218 4.56 -5.37 -17.38
C ASP A 218 3.19 -4.67 -17.32
N ARG A 219 2.95 -3.83 -16.31
CA ARG A 219 1.72 -3.04 -16.16
C ARG A 219 2.00 -1.56 -16.23
N ALA A 220 1.06 -0.82 -16.81
CA ALA A 220 1.08 0.63 -16.79
C ALA A 220 -0.28 1.19 -16.34
N ALA A 221 -0.24 2.26 -15.57
CA ALA A 221 -1.41 3.10 -15.28
C ALA A 221 -1.11 4.50 -15.83
N CYS A 222 -2.02 5.00 -16.65
CA CYS A 222 -1.89 6.28 -17.34
C CYS A 222 -3.07 7.16 -16.96
N GLN A 223 -2.78 8.36 -16.46
CA GLN A 223 -3.74 9.46 -16.44
C GLN A 223 -3.61 10.20 -17.77
N LEU A 224 -4.74 10.41 -18.41
CA LEU A 224 -4.86 10.99 -19.75
C LEU A 224 -5.90 12.11 -19.70
N THR A 225 -5.69 13.15 -20.49
CA THR A 225 -6.71 14.14 -20.80
C THR A 225 -7.11 13.98 -22.26
N GLU A 226 -8.38 13.77 -22.54
CA GLU A 226 -8.93 13.75 -23.89
C GLU A 226 -9.52 15.12 -24.24
N GLU A 227 -9.06 15.70 -25.34
CA GLU A 227 -9.63 16.90 -25.93
C GLU A 227 -10.34 16.53 -27.22
N LEU A 228 -11.58 16.99 -27.36
CA LEU A 228 -12.37 16.82 -28.57
C LEU A 228 -13.07 18.11 -28.94
N SER A 229 -13.28 18.33 -30.24
CA SER A 229 -13.98 19.50 -30.76
C SER A 229 -15.30 19.07 -31.39
N ASP A 230 -16.41 19.51 -30.83
CA ASP A 230 -17.76 19.28 -31.38
C ASP A 230 -18.43 20.62 -31.66
N GLY A 231 -18.87 20.84 -32.91
CA GLY A 231 -19.52 22.10 -33.30
C GLY A 231 -18.71 23.39 -33.09
N GLY A 232 -17.40 23.32 -32.86
CA GLY A 232 -16.53 24.46 -32.54
C GLY A 232 -16.31 24.70 -31.04
N GLU A 233 -16.97 23.94 -30.17
CA GLU A 233 -16.74 23.92 -28.73
C GLU A 233 -15.69 22.85 -28.39
N ARG A 234 -14.75 23.18 -27.50
CA ARG A 234 -13.74 22.24 -27.02
C ARG A 234 -14.23 21.59 -25.73
N LEU A 235 -14.37 20.28 -25.76
CA LEU A 235 -14.72 19.47 -24.60
C LEU A 235 -13.47 18.71 -24.12
N THR A 236 -13.32 18.61 -22.80
CA THR A 236 -12.17 17.99 -22.15
C THR A 236 -12.64 16.94 -21.15
N PHE A 237 -12.04 15.76 -21.17
CA PHE A 237 -12.41 14.64 -20.31
C PHE A 237 -11.17 14.02 -19.65
N SER A 238 -11.27 13.75 -18.35
CA SER A 238 -10.26 12.97 -17.65
C SER A 238 -10.42 11.48 -17.98
N ILE A 239 -9.31 10.82 -18.29
CA ILE A 239 -9.24 9.40 -18.62
C ILE A 239 -8.20 8.71 -17.73
N ALA A 240 -8.52 7.52 -17.27
CA ALA A 240 -7.57 6.60 -16.65
C ALA A 240 -7.47 5.31 -17.48
N GLY A 241 -6.28 5.04 -18.01
CA GLY A 241 -5.97 3.82 -18.75
C GLY A 241 -5.12 2.87 -17.92
N PHE A 242 -5.52 1.60 -17.84
CA PHE A 242 -4.75 0.54 -17.19
C PHE A 242 -4.35 -0.49 -18.24
N TYR A 243 -3.06 -0.71 -18.41
CA TYR A 243 -2.48 -1.52 -19.48
C TYR A 243 -1.73 -2.71 -18.90
N GLN A 244 -1.80 -3.83 -19.60
CA GLN A 244 -0.95 -5.00 -19.43
C GLN A 244 -0.16 -5.20 -20.72
N LEU A 245 1.15 -5.27 -20.60
CA LEU A 245 2.09 -5.49 -21.67
C LEU A 245 2.51 -6.95 -21.70
N ARG A 246 2.80 -7.47 -22.90
CA ARG A 246 3.44 -8.77 -23.13
C ARG A 246 4.36 -8.64 -24.33
N ASP A 247 5.62 -9.02 -24.14
CA ASP A 247 6.67 -8.98 -25.18
C ASP A 247 6.78 -7.62 -25.89
N GLY A 248 6.72 -6.53 -25.11
CA GLY A 248 6.85 -5.16 -25.61
C GLY A 248 5.60 -4.63 -26.34
N ARG A 249 4.48 -5.33 -26.29
CA ARG A 249 3.21 -4.93 -26.91
C ARG A 249 2.07 -4.92 -25.90
N ILE A 250 1.02 -4.15 -26.16
CA ILE A 250 -0.18 -4.10 -25.32
C ILE A 250 -0.97 -5.39 -25.52
N ALA A 251 -1.11 -6.17 -24.45
CA ALA A 251 -1.92 -7.39 -24.41
C ALA A 251 -3.31 -7.15 -23.86
N SER A 252 -3.47 -6.18 -22.96
CA SER A 252 -4.79 -5.67 -22.64
C SER A 252 -4.76 -4.22 -22.17
N ALA A 253 -5.89 -3.55 -22.35
CA ALA A 253 -6.11 -2.25 -21.74
C ALA A 253 -7.56 -2.11 -21.26
N LYS A 254 -7.74 -1.42 -20.14
CA LYS A 254 -9.03 -1.00 -19.64
C LYS A 254 -9.03 0.50 -19.42
N ILE A 255 -9.94 1.17 -20.11
CA ILE A 255 -10.06 2.62 -20.13
C ILE A 255 -11.30 3.04 -19.35
N TYR A 256 -11.10 3.99 -18.45
CA TYR A 256 -12.12 4.67 -17.69
C TYR A 256 -12.14 6.13 -18.11
N ARG A 257 -13.30 6.67 -18.44
CA ARG A 257 -13.49 8.08 -18.80
C ARG A 257 -14.45 8.71 -17.81
N GLU A 258 -14.05 9.84 -17.23
CA GLU A 258 -14.90 10.62 -16.34
C GLU A 258 -16.15 11.09 -17.10
N GLY A 259 -17.32 10.77 -16.55
CA GLY A 259 -18.63 10.85 -17.21
C GLY A 259 -19.45 9.55 -17.17
N SER A 260 -18.81 8.39 -16.92
CA SER A 260 -19.53 7.09 -16.79
C SER A 260 -20.09 6.80 -15.38
N ALA A 261 -19.89 7.69 -14.41
CA ALA A 261 -20.23 7.47 -12.99
C ALA A 261 -21.43 8.28 -12.49
N GLU A 262 -22.00 9.17 -13.29
CA GLU A 262 -23.22 9.89 -12.92
C GLU A 262 -24.45 9.16 -13.48
N ILE A 263 -25.06 8.33 -12.63
CA ILE A 263 -26.47 7.94 -12.80
C ILE A 263 -27.27 9.01 -12.08
N ALA A 264 -28.04 9.81 -12.85
CA ALA A 264 -29.07 10.70 -12.33
C ALA A 264 -30.25 9.92 -11.74
#